data_AF-A0A2D9M3X9-F1
#
_entry.id   AF-A0A2D9M3X9-F1
#
_cell.length_a   1.000
_cell.length_b   1.000
_cell.length_c   1.000
_cell.angle_alpha   90.00
_cell.angle_beta   90.00
_cell.angle_gamma   90.00
#
_symmetry.space_group_name_H-M   'P 1'
#
loop_
_entity.id
_entity.type
_entity.pdbx_description
1 polymer ?
#
loop_
_entity_poly.entity_id
_entity_poly.type
_entity_poly.pdbx_seq_one_letter_code
_entity_poly.pdbx_strand_id
1 'polypeptide(L)'
;MPNVLSGHEEFTANERLTLTPYFTNLDSPVFAITNLPEVVKGALFARYSRSAKSLRRLFLDEFSSDMAAAAVTTSEVGVERAEKLYTRVFSDYGDDSVAQLGGAHIACEGASNILTKILERGRLMSYLEQSTRYVPYTDQSNGRWKYLIPEEIKDPVLWKHYTETLDAAFATYAHWLEPMQAHYRKQFPKATSDSDGVYRAAIRAKALDTLRGLLP
;
A
#
# COMPACT_ATOMS: atom_id res chain seq x y z
N MET A 1 -33.69 -25.22 -15.41
CA MET A 1 -33.91 -25.36 -13.97
C MET A 1 -33.99 -23.96 -13.38
N PRO A 2 -35.10 -23.53 -12.77
CA PRO A 2 -35.09 -22.27 -12.03
C PRO A 2 -34.10 -22.43 -10.88
N ASN A 3 -33.14 -21.51 -10.80
CA ASN A 3 -32.11 -21.48 -9.78
C ASN A 3 -32.75 -21.06 -8.46
N VAL A 4 -33.40 -22.00 -7.77
CA VAL A 4 -33.96 -21.77 -6.42
C VAL A 4 -32.79 -21.87 -5.45
N LEU A 5 -32.02 -20.79 -5.35
CA LEU A 5 -31.14 -20.59 -4.20
C LEU A 5 -32.06 -20.33 -3.00
N SER A 6 -32.11 -21.29 -2.09
CA SER A 6 -32.80 -21.15 -0.81
C SER A 6 -32.20 -20.00 -0.01
N GLY A 7 -33.05 -19.10 0.49
CA GLY A 7 -32.68 -18.15 1.55
C GLY A 7 -32.52 -16.68 1.14
N HIS A 8 -33.39 -16.15 0.27
CA HIS A 8 -33.54 -14.69 0.18
C HIS A 8 -34.15 -14.18 1.48
N GLU A 9 -33.33 -13.58 2.33
CA GLU A 9 -33.82 -12.84 3.48
C GLU A 9 -34.49 -11.55 3.01
N GLU A 10 -35.72 -11.30 3.46
CA GLU A 10 -36.43 -10.07 3.16
C GLU A 10 -36.03 -8.95 4.12
N PHE A 11 -35.76 -7.78 3.57
CA PHE A 11 -35.45 -6.56 4.31
C PHE A 11 -36.54 -5.51 4.08
N THR A 12 -36.96 -4.85 5.15
CA THR A 12 -37.88 -3.70 5.09
C THR A 12 -37.28 -2.54 4.31
N ALA A 13 -38.11 -1.59 3.86
CA ALA A 13 -37.63 -0.42 3.14
C ALA A 13 -36.55 0.36 3.93
N ASN A 14 -36.72 0.50 5.24
CA ASN A 14 -35.76 1.19 6.10
C ASN A 14 -34.43 0.41 6.26
N GLU A 15 -34.51 -0.90 6.39
CA GLU A 15 -33.31 -1.77 6.42
C GLU A 15 -32.55 -1.74 5.10
N ARG A 16 -33.26 -1.76 3.96
CA ARG A 16 -32.65 -1.62 2.63
C ARG A 16 -31.93 -0.28 2.51
N LEU A 17 -32.54 0.82 2.96
CA LEU A 17 -31.89 2.14 3.00
C LEU A 17 -30.61 2.13 3.86
N THR A 18 -30.63 1.43 4.99
CA THR A 18 -29.48 1.29 5.88
C THR A 18 -28.35 0.44 5.26
N LEU A 19 -28.70 -0.60 4.51
CA LEU A 19 -27.74 -1.53 3.90
C LEU A 19 -27.14 -1.02 2.58
N THR A 20 -27.92 -0.32 1.76
CA THR A 20 -27.53 0.09 0.39
C THR A 20 -26.16 0.78 0.30
N PRO A 21 -25.74 1.65 1.25
CA PRO A 21 -24.42 2.28 1.19
C PRO A 21 -23.24 1.30 1.33
N TYR A 22 -23.48 0.13 1.94
CA TYR A 22 -22.43 -0.78 2.40
C TYR A 22 -22.37 -2.11 1.67
N PHE A 23 -23.35 -2.42 0.81
CA PHE A 23 -23.42 -3.72 0.12
C PHE A 23 -23.72 -3.51 -1.37
N THR A 24 -22.96 -4.15 -2.26
CA THR A 24 -23.13 -3.99 -3.72
C THR A 24 -24.47 -4.51 -4.25
N ASN A 25 -25.08 -5.46 -3.55
CA ASN A 25 -26.45 -5.89 -3.77
C ASN A 25 -27.04 -6.45 -2.47
N LEU A 26 -28.37 -6.45 -2.34
CA LEU A 26 -29.08 -6.95 -1.15
C LEU A 26 -29.73 -8.32 -1.37
N ASP A 27 -29.98 -8.65 -2.63
CA ASP A 27 -30.80 -9.81 -2.97
C ASP A 27 -29.94 -11.00 -3.41
N SER A 28 -28.73 -10.84 -3.94
CA SER A 28 -27.93 -11.99 -4.43
C SER A 28 -27.11 -12.67 -3.32
N PRO A 29 -26.81 -13.97 -3.45
CA PRO A 29 -25.94 -14.69 -2.51
C PRO A 29 -24.47 -14.27 -2.60
N VAL A 30 -24.05 -13.69 -3.73
CA VAL A 30 -22.70 -13.17 -3.96
C VAL A 30 -22.76 -11.66 -4.00
N PHE A 31 -22.03 -11.00 -3.11
CA PHE A 31 -22.01 -9.56 -2.95
C PHE A 31 -20.69 -9.13 -2.31
N ALA A 32 -20.37 -7.84 -2.41
CA ALA A 32 -19.23 -7.23 -1.75
C ALA A 32 -19.70 -6.20 -0.72
N ILE A 33 -18.90 -6.03 0.34
CA ILE A 33 -19.04 -4.93 1.28
C ILE A 33 -18.25 -3.73 0.75
N THR A 34 -18.86 -2.56 0.78
CA THR A 34 -18.24 -1.28 0.41
C THR A 34 -18.37 -0.29 1.56
N ASN A 35 -17.56 0.76 1.56
CA ASN A 35 -17.73 1.94 2.43
C ASN A 35 -17.82 1.68 3.96
N LEU A 36 -17.37 0.52 4.44
CA LEU A 36 -17.19 0.25 5.87
C LEU A 36 -15.73 0.49 6.29
N PRO A 37 -15.48 1.00 7.50
CA PRO A 37 -14.13 1.01 8.07
C PRO A 37 -13.55 -0.42 8.16
N GLU A 38 -12.24 -0.59 7.94
CA GLU A 38 -11.59 -1.92 7.95
C GLU A 38 -11.80 -2.67 9.28
N VAL A 39 -11.71 -1.95 10.39
CA VAL A 39 -11.98 -2.44 11.75
C VAL A 39 -13.38 -3.08 11.85
N VAL A 40 -14.38 -2.45 11.23
CA VAL A 40 -15.77 -2.92 11.23
C VAL A 40 -15.93 -4.13 10.31
N LYS A 41 -15.26 -4.17 9.15
CA LYS A 41 -15.24 -5.34 8.27
C LYS A 41 -14.68 -6.55 9.01
N GLY A 42 -13.52 -6.41 9.65
CA GLY A 42 -12.89 -7.49 10.42
C GLY A 42 -13.80 -8.01 11.53
N ALA A 43 -14.37 -7.10 12.33
CA ALA A 43 -15.32 -7.43 13.38
C ALA A 43 -16.59 -8.15 12.88
N LEU A 44 -17.18 -7.66 11.80
CA LEU A 44 -18.38 -8.22 11.19
C LEU A 44 -18.12 -9.64 10.67
N PHE A 45 -17.00 -9.87 9.97
CA PHE A 45 -16.64 -11.21 9.47
C PHE A 45 -16.27 -12.18 10.60
N ALA A 46 -15.61 -11.70 11.65
CA ALA A 46 -15.34 -12.49 12.86
C ALA A 46 -16.65 -12.98 13.48
N ARG A 47 -17.63 -12.07 13.69
CA ARG A 47 -18.96 -12.42 14.20
C ARG A 47 -19.74 -13.33 13.24
N TYR A 48 -19.64 -13.09 11.94
CA TYR A 48 -20.33 -13.88 10.91
C TYR A 48 -19.86 -15.32 10.88
N SER A 49 -18.55 -15.58 11.05
CA SER A 49 -17.99 -16.93 11.06
C SER A 49 -18.57 -17.85 12.14
N ARG A 50 -19.21 -17.29 13.17
CA ARG A 50 -19.79 -18.02 14.32
C ARG A 50 -21.28 -17.72 14.52
N SER A 51 -21.96 -17.16 13.52
CA SER A 51 -23.38 -16.81 13.57
C SER A 51 -24.20 -17.61 12.55
N ALA A 52 -25.43 -17.97 12.91
CA ALA A 52 -26.39 -18.55 11.97
C ALA A 52 -27.12 -17.49 11.13
N LYS A 53 -26.93 -16.20 11.43
CA LYS A 53 -27.54 -15.08 10.70
C LYS A 53 -26.80 -14.79 9.40
N SER A 54 -27.48 -14.19 8.42
CA SER A 54 -26.81 -13.62 7.25
C SER A 54 -25.91 -12.45 7.65
N LEU A 55 -24.88 -12.17 6.84
CA LEU A 55 -23.96 -11.05 7.07
C LEU A 55 -24.71 -9.69 7.13
N ARG A 56 -25.74 -9.51 6.30
CA ARG A 56 -26.55 -8.28 6.25
C ARG A 56 -27.41 -8.11 7.49
N ARG A 57 -28.05 -9.19 7.97
CA ARG A 57 -28.81 -9.19 9.22
C ARG A 57 -27.93 -8.91 10.41
N LEU A 58 -26.78 -9.58 10.46
CA LEU A 58 -25.78 -9.36 11.51
C LEU A 58 -25.31 -7.90 11.54
N PHE A 59 -25.05 -7.30 10.38
CA PHE A 59 -24.72 -5.89 10.27
C PHE A 59 -25.83 -4.97 10.81
N LEU A 60 -27.09 -5.22 10.41
CA LEU A 60 -28.24 -4.45 10.90
C LEU A 60 -28.37 -4.52 12.42
N ASP A 61 -28.31 -5.73 12.97
CA ASP A 61 -28.58 -5.99 14.38
C ASP A 61 -27.45 -5.49 15.30
N GLU A 62 -26.19 -5.62 14.88
CA GLU A 62 -25.02 -5.45 15.77
C GLU A 62 -24.12 -4.25 15.38
N PHE A 63 -24.19 -3.71 14.16
CA PHE A 63 -23.21 -2.74 13.64
C PHE A 63 -23.79 -1.46 13.02
N SER A 64 -25.06 -1.46 12.61
CA SER A 64 -25.67 -0.34 11.88
C SER A 64 -25.76 0.95 12.70
N SER A 65 -25.98 0.83 14.01
CA SER A 65 -26.06 1.95 14.96
C SER A 65 -24.71 2.67 15.13
N ASP A 66 -23.61 1.91 15.14
CA ASP A 66 -22.27 2.48 15.21
C ASP A 66 -21.89 3.18 13.89
N MET A 67 -22.38 2.72 12.75
CA MET A 67 -22.20 3.39 11.46
C MET A 67 -23.03 4.67 11.35
N ALA A 68 -24.25 4.68 11.89
CA ALA A 68 -25.05 5.90 11.99
C ALA A 68 -24.36 6.97 12.87
N ALA A 69 -23.69 6.56 13.95
CA ALA A 69 -22.91 7.47 14.79
C ALA A 69 -21.65 8.01 14.07
N ALA A 70 -20.93 7.15 13.35
CA ALA A 70 -19.72 7.53 12.60
C ALA A 70 -20.02 8.48 11.41
N ALA A 71 -21.15 8.32 10.73
CA ALA A 71 -21.57 9.22 9.65
C ALA A 71 -21.94 10.64 10.15
N VAL A 72 -22.32 10.76 11.43
CA VAL A 72 -22.71 12.04 12.05
C VAL A 72 -21.51 12.76 12.69
N THR A 73 -20.38 12.07 12.88
CA THR A 73 -19.21 12.65 13.55
C THR A 73 -17.87 12.24 12.91
N THR A 74 -17.16 13.23 12.35
CA THR A 74 -15.70 13.20 12.17
C THR A 74 -15.00 13.43 13.51
N SER A 75 -15.35 12.70 14.57
CA SER A 75 -14.86 12.94 15.93
C SER A 75 -14.28 11.69 16.58
N GLU A 76 -13.37 11.90 17.53
CA GLU A 76 -12.66 10.90 18.35
C GLU A 76 -13.60 9.86 19.00
N VAL A 77 -14.88 10.19 19.18
CA VAL A 77 -15.92 9.30 19.77
C VAL A 77 -16.22 8.08 18.88
N GLY A 78 -16.16 8.23 17.56
CA GLY A 78 -16.35 7.11 16.62
C GLY A 78 -15.19 6.11 16.68
N VAL A 79 -13.98 6.60 16.96
CA VAL A 79 -12.76 5.80 17.11
C VAL A 79 -12.83 4.98 18.40
N GLU A 80 -13.19 5.58 19.54
CA GLU A 80 -13.28 4.87 20.83
C GLU A 80 -14.33 3.74 20.80
N ARG A 81 -15.43 3.95 20.08
CA ARG A 81 -16.49 2.94 19.93
C ARG A 81 -16.06 1.82 18.99
N ALA A 82 -15.41 2.15 17.88
CA ALA A 82 -14.79 1.17 16.98
C ALA A 82 -13.68 0.36 17.69
N GLU A 83 -12.87 1.00 18.54
CA GLU A 83 -11.86 0.35 19.38
C GLU A 83 -12.47 -0.59 20.41
N LYS A 84 -13.59 -0.20 21.06
CA LYS A 84 -14.32 -1.12 21.97
C LYS A 84 -14.91 -2.31 21.23
N LEU A 85 -15.41 -2.10 20.02
CA LEU A 85 -15.92 -3.16 19.16
C LEU A 85 -14.80 -4.09 18.70
N TYR A 86 -13.66 -3.52 18.33
CA TYR A 86 -12.44 -4.24 17.97
C TYR A 86 -11.86 -5.02 19.14
N THR A 87 -11.79 -4.42 20.34
CA THR A 87 -11.31 -5.07 21.56
C THR A 87 -12.19 -6.24 21.95
N ARG A 88 -13.52 -6.10 21.86
CA ARG A 88 -14.45 -7.21 22.09
C ARG A 88 -14.22 -8.34 21.08
N VAL A 89 -14.03 -8.00 19.81
CA VAL A 89 -13.75 -8.98 18.75
C VAL A 89 -12.39 -9.66 18.93
N PHE A 90 -11.34 -8.94 19.30
CA PHE A 90 -10.02 -9.54 19.48
C PHE A 90 -9.94 -10.36 20.78
N SER A 91 -10.49 -9.83 21.87
CA SER A 91 -10.47 -10.46 23.19
C SER A 91 -11.31 -11.74 23.25
N ASP A 92 -12.48 -11.77 22.59
CA ASP A 92 -13.38 -12.93 22.68
C ASP A 92 -13.12 -13.97 21.58
N TYR A 93 -12.43 -13.60 20.48
CA TYR A 93 -12.35 -14.46 19.30
C TYR A 93 -10.95 -14.99 18.99
N GLY A 94 -9.87 -14.37 19.48
CA GLY A 94 -8.53 -14.95 19.67
C GLY A 94 -7.90 -15.70 18.50
N ASP A 95 -8.38 -15.48 17.28
CA ASP A 95 -8.06 -16.31 16.11
C ASP A 95 -7.20 -15.50 15.14
N ASP A 96 -6.02 -16.02 14.82
CA ASP A 96 -5.06 -15.42 13.89
C ASP A 96 -5.69 -15.10 12.52
N SER A 97 -6.73 -15.84 12.11
CA SER A 97 -7.45 -15.60 10.84
C SER A 97 -8.26 -14.30 10.83
N VAL A 98 -8.75 -13.85 11.99
CA VAL A 98 -9.46 -12.56 12.12
C VAL A 98 -8.47 -11.40 12.03
N ALA A 99 -7.27 -11.56 12.61
CA ALA A 99 -6.23 -10.55 12.56
C ALA A 99 -5.78 -10.24 11.11
N GLN A 100 -5.81 -11.25 10.23
CA GLN A 100 -5.48 -11.10 8.80
C GLN A 100 -6.44 -10.20 8.02
N LEU A 101 -7.64 -9.92 8.56
CA LEU A 101 -8.58 -8.99 7.94
C LEU A 101 -8.18 -7.52 8.17
N GLY A 102 -7.25 -7.25 9.08
CA GLY A 102 -6.65 -5.95 9.26
C GLY A 102 -5.49 -5.73 8.28
N GLY A 103 -5.48 -4.59 7.61
CA GLY A 103 -4.37 -4.14 6.77
C GLY A 103 -3.77 -2.83 7.28
N ALA A 104 -2.49 -2.61 6.99
CA ALA A 104 -1.81 -1.34 7.25
C ALA A 104 -1.09 -0.88 5.98
N HIS A 105 -1.15 0.42 5.70
CA HIS A 105 -0.29 1.06 4.71
C HIS A 105 0.95 1.59 5.42
N ILE A 106 2.12 1.04 5.08
CA ILE A 106 3.39 1.38 5.71
C ILE A 106 4.28 2.06 4.66
N ALA A 107 4.72 3.28 4.96
CA ALA A 107 5.72 3.99 4.18
C ALA A 107 7.10 3.76 4.83
N CYS A 108 8.05 3.22 4.05
CA CYS A 108 9.43 3.05 4.48
C CYS A 108 10.32 4.06 3.74
N GLU A 109 10.64 5.17 4.38
CA GLU A 109 11.49 6.22 3.81
C GLU A 109 12.94 6.07 4.28
N GLY A 110 13.90 6.41 3.41
CA GLY A 110 15.33 6.27 3.74
C GLY A 110 15.81 4.82 3.87
N ALA A 111 15.01 3.84 3.44
CA ALA A 111 15.39 2.44 3.43
C ALA A 111 16.51 2.17 2.42
N SER A 112 17.52 1.38 2.82
CA SER A 112 18.55 0.93 1.89
C SER A 112 17.98 -0.06 0.88
N ASN A 113 18.59 -0.16 -0.30
CA ASN A 113 18.18 -1.13 -1.32
C ASN A 113 18.26 -2.58 -0.81
N ILE A 114 19.17 -2.88 0.12
CA ILE A 114 19.23 -4.19 0.78
C ILE A 114 18.00 -4.43 1.65
N LEU A 115 17.60 -3.42 2.45
CA LEU A 115 16.42 -3.52 3.30
C LEU A 115 15.15 -3.71 2.47
N THR A 116 15.01 -3.02 1.33
CA THR A 116 13.82 -3.21 0.47
C THR A 116 13.70 -4.66 0.00
N LYS A 117 14.81 -5.33 -0.36
CA LYS A 117 14.76 -6.77 -0.75
C LYS A 117 14.44 -7.71 0.40
N ILE A 118 14.72 -7.33 1.64
CA ILE A 118 14.28 -8.08 2.83
C ILE A 118 12.77 -7.90 3.02
N LEU A 119 12.28 -6.65 2.96
CA LEU A 119 10.85 -6.33 3.11
C LEU A 119 10.00 -7.02 2.03
N GLU A 120 10.46 -6.98 0.77
CA GLU A 120 9.76 -7.51 -0.40
C GLU A 120 9.78 -9.05 -0.50
N ARG A 121 10.47 -9.74 0.41
CA ARG A 121 10.55 -11.21 0.40
C ARG A 121 9.23 -11.87 0.84
N GLY A 122 8.42 -11.19 1.66
CA GLY A 122 7.15 -11.72 2.14
C GLY A 122 6.13 -11.89 1.01
N ARG A 123 5.24 -12.87 1.09
CA ARG A 123 4.20 -13.11 0.06
C ARG A 123 2.80 -12.61 0.47
N LEU A 124 2.67 -12.06 1.68
CA LEU A 124 1.39 -11.67 2.28
C LEU A 124 1.16 -10.14 2.25
N MET A 125 2.00 -9.40 1.53
CA MET A 125 1.91 -7.94 1.39
C MET A 125 1.98 -7.56 -0.09
N SER A 126 1.52 -6.34 -0.39
CA SER A 126 1.69 -5.69 -1.69
C SER A 126 2.80 -4.66 -1.57
N TYR A 127 3.72 -4.63 -2.54
CA TYR A 127 4.90 -3.76 -2.51
C TYR A 127 4.88 -2.74 -3.62
N LEU A 128 5.35 -1.53 -3.31
CA LEU A 128 5.61 -0.48 -4.28
C LEU A 128 6.91 0.24 -3.91
N GLU A 129 7.97 -0.04 -4.65
CA GLU A 129 9.30 0.56 -4.47
C GLU A 129 9.54 1.71 -5.45
N GLN A 130 10.33 2.70 -5.03
CA GLN A 130 10.82 3.76 -5.91
C GLN A 130 11.73 3.17 -7.01
N SER A 131 11.27 3.24 -8.26
CA SER A 131 11.98 2.65 -9.40
C SER A 131 13.27 3.40 -9.76
N THR A 132 14.40 2.71 -9.66
CA THR A 132 15.71 3.16 -10.20
C THR A 132 15.71 3.37 -11.71
N ARG A 133 14.70 2.85 -12.43
CA ARG A 133 14.56 3.04 -13.89
C ARG A 133 13.89 4.36 -14.26
N TYR A 134 13.25 5.05 -13.31
CA TYR A 134 12.47 6.25 -13.59
C TYR A 134 12.85 7.44 -12.70
N VAL A 135 13.36 7.18 -11.49
CA VAL A 135 13.77 8.20 -10.53
C VAL A 135 15.30 8.27 -10.48
N PRO A 136 15.92 9.44 -10.69
CA PRO A 136 17.35 9.59 -10.50
C PRO A 136 17.71 9.64 -9.02
N TYR A 137 18.79 8.96 -8.65
CA TYR A 137 19.34 9.00 -7.29
C TYR A 137 20.41 10.10 -7.19
N THR A 138 20.04 11.33 -7.53
CA THR A 138 20.93 12.51 -7.53
C THR A 138 20.67 13.50 -6.40
N ASP A 139 19.62 13.26 -5.62
CA ASP A 139 19.25 14.15 -4.54
C ASP A 139 20.21 13.99 -3.36
N GLN A 140 20.68 15.13 -2.85
CA GLN A 140 21.52 15.18 -1.65
C GLN A 140 20.75 15.79 -0.48
N SER A 141 21.07 15.36 0.74
CA SER A 141 20.59 15.95 1.98
C SER A 141 21.77 16.54 2.74
N ASN A 142 21.72 17.83 3.05
CA ASN A 142 22.82 18.56 3.71
C ASN A 142 24.18 18.36 3.03
N GLY A 143 24.19 18.34 1.69
CA GLY A 143 25.40 18.16 0.88
C GLY A 143 25.96 16.74 0.86
N ARG A 144 25.22 15.73 1.34
CA ARG A 144 25.61 14.33 1.33
C ARG A 144 24.68 13.49 0.45
N TRP A 145 25.26 12.51 -0.23
CA TRP A 145 24.49 11.50 -0.93
C TRP A 145 23.66 10.66 0.05
N LYS A 146 22.54 10.14 -0.43
CA LYS A 146 21.61 9.34 0.37
C LYS A 146 22.03 7.87 0.34
N TYR A 147 23.01 7.50 1.15
CA TYR A 147 23.35 6.11 1.45
C TYR A 147 23.38 5.85 2.95
N LEU A 148 23.15 4.58 3.32
CA LEU A 148 23.24 4.12 4.70
C LEU A 148 24.71 3.83 5.04
N ILE A 149 25.18 4.30 6.19
CA ILE A 149 26.43 3.82 6.78
C ILE A 149 26.04 2.83 7.89
N PRO A 150 26.41 1.54 7.78
CA PRO A 150 26.09 0.55 8.81
C PRO A 150 26.69 0.94 10.17
N GLU A 151 25.90 0.83 11.24
CA GLU A 151 26.30 1.20 12.61
C GLU A 151 27.45 0.31 13.14
N GLU A 152 27.62 -0.86 12.55
CA GLU A 152 28.69 -1.80 12.84
C GLU A 152 30.07 -1.26 12.43
N ILE A 153 30.13 -0.29 11.50
CA ILE A 153 31.38 0.35 11.08
C ILE A 153 31.80 1.38 12.13
N LYS A 154 32.56 0.91 13.12
CA LYS A 154 33.10 1.74 14.22
C LYS A 154 34.54 2.20 13.99
N ASP A 155 35.30 1.48 13.15
CA ASP A 155 36.67 1.83 12.82
C ASP A 155 36.68 3.11 11.94
N PRO A 156 37.31 4.21 12.38
CA PRO A 156 37.37 5.45 11.62
C PRO A 156 38.01 5.31 10.23
N VAL A 157 38.96 4.39 10.06
CA VAL A 157 39.63 4.16 8.78
C VAL A 157 38.67 3.48 7.80
N LEU A 158 37.99 2.43 8.25
CA LEU A 158 36.98 1.74 7.45
C LEU A 158 35.80 2.65 7.13
N TRP A 159 35.34 3.44 8.11
CA TRP A 159 34.28 4.43 7.92
C TRP A 159 34.62 5.39 6.79
N LYS A 160 35.82 5.99 6.83
CA LYS A 160 36.28 6.93 5.80
C LYS A 160 36.35 6.26 4.42
N HIS A 161 36.94 5.07 4.37
CA HIS A 161 37.06 4.32 3.11
C HIS A 161 35.69 3.98 2.50
N TYR A 162 34.73 3.57 3.34
CA TYR A 162 33.37 3.27 2.94
C TYR A 162 32.68 4.51 2.36
N THR A 163 32.73 5.64 3.07
CA THR A 163 32.09 6.90 2.63
C THR A 163 32.70 7.44 1.35
N GLU A 164 34.04 7.45 1.23
CA GLU A 164 34.72 7.94 0.02
C GLU A 164 34.38 7.06 -1.21
N THR A 165 34.26 5.75 -1.00
CA THR A 165 33.86 4.81 -2.06
C THR A 165 32.42 5.06 -2.52
N LEU A 166 31.49 5.22 -1.58
CA LEU A 166 30.09 5.49 -1.93
C LEU A 166 29.91 6.88 -2.55
N ASP A 167 30.60 7.90 -2.04
CA ASP A 167 30.60 9.24 -2.62
C ASP A 167 31.09 9.20 -4.07
N ALA A 168 32.17 8.46 -4.35
CA ALA A 168 32.69 8.28 -5.70
C ALA A 168 31.70 7.54 -6.61
N ALA A 169 31.01 6.50 -6.11
CA ALA A 169 30.00 5.78 -6.88
C ALA A 169 28.82 6.68 -7.27
N PHE A 170 28.25 7.41 -6.31
CA PHE A 170 27.15 8.34 -6.57
C PHE A 170 27.56 9.52 -7.48
N ALA A 171 28.73 10.10 -7.25
CA ALA A 171 29.25 11.18 -8.09
C ALA A 171 29.45 10.70 -9.54
N THR A 172 29.99 9.49 -9.72
CA THR A 172 30.15 8.86 -11.03
C THR A 172 28.78 8.62 -11.69
N TYR A 173 27.84 8.02 -10.98
CA TYR A 173 26.47 7.82 -11.46
C TYR A 173 25.83 9.14 -11.92
N ALA A 174 25.89 10.19 -11.10
CA ALA A 174 25.29 11.49 -11.39
C ALA A 174 25.94 12.16 -12.60
N HIS A 175 27.28 12.09 -12.69
CA HIS A 175 28.05 12.65 -13.81
C HIS A 175 27.65 12.03 -15.16
N TRP A 176 27.42 10.73 -15.20
CA TRP A 176 27.13 10.00 -16.44
C TRP A 176 25.68 10.14 -16.94
N LEU A 177 24.75 10.69 -16.15
CA LEU A 177 23.34 10.78 -16.52
C LEU A 177 23.10 11.55 -17.84
N GLU A 178 23.64 12.76 -17.97
CA GLU A 178 23.43 13.55 -19.19
C GLU A 178 24.22 12.99 -20.39
N PRO A 179 25.50 12.59 -20.26
CA PRO A 179 26.21 11.89 -21.34
C PRO A 179 25.45 10.66 -21.86
N MET A 180 24.87 9.86 -20.97
CA MET A 180 24.11 8.67 -21.35
C MET A 180 22.79 9.04 -22.04
N GLN A 181 22.08 10.07 -21.56
CA GLN A 181 20.91 10.58 -22.26
C GLN A 181 21.27 11.11 -23.66
N ALA A 182 22.37 11.87 -23.79
CA ALA A 182 22.84 12.37 -25.08
C ALA A 182 23.20 11.23 -26.05
N HIS A 183 23.81 10.16 -25.55
CA HIS A 183 24.03 8.93 -26.32
C HIS A 183 22.72 8.34 -26.82
N TYR A 184 21.73 8.15 -25.95
CA TYR A 184 20.45 7.58 -26.36
C TYR A 184 19.62 8.49 -27.26
N ARG A 185 19.72 9.82 -27.14
CA ARG A 185 19.08 10.76 -28.09
C ARG A 185 19.64 10.59 -29.51
N LYS A 186 20.95 10.30 -29.64
CA LYS A 186 21.58 10.01 -30.94
C LYS A 186 21.18 8.64 -31.49
N GLN A 187 21.12 7.62 -30.63
CA GLN A 187 20.76 6.27 -31.03
C GLN A 187 19.27 6.13 -31.38
N PHE A 188 18.41 6.86 -30.66
CA PHE A 188 16.97 6.87 -30.84
C PHE A 188 16.50 8.30 -31.10
N PRO A 189 16.62 8.83 -32.33
CA PRO A 189 16.11 10.16 -32.66
C PRO A 189 14.58 10.23 -32.49
N LYS A 190 14.06 11.39 -32.07
CA LYS A 190 12.61 11.61 -31.91
C LYS A 190 11.91 11.62 -33.27
N ALA A 191 10.82 10.87 -33.43
CA ALA A 191 9.96 11.00 -34.60
C ALA A 191 9.09 12.27 -34.53
N THR A 192 8.65 12.78 -35.66
CA THR A 192 7.77 13.96 -35.71
C THR A 192 6.40 13.71 -35.08
N SER A 193 5.95 12.47 -35.07
CA SER A 193 4.70 12.03 -34.43
C SER A 193 4.82 11.83 -32.92
N ASP A 194 6.02 11.80 -32.35
CA ASP A 194 6.22 11.51 -30.94
C ASP A 194 5.95 12.75 -30.08
N SER A 195 5.24 12.54 -28.97
CA SER A 195 5.14 13.54 -27.91
C SER A 195 6.51 13.80 -27.26
N ASP A 196 6.88 15.06 -27.13
CA ASP A 196 8.13 15.52 -26.49
C ASP A 196 8.27 15.02 -25.05
N GLY A 197 7.16 14.95 -24.31
CA GLY A 197 7.17 14.44 -22.94
C GLY A 197 7.51 12.95 -22.89
N VAL A 198 6.82 12.15 -23.72
CA VAL A 198 7.00 10.71 -23.79
C VAL A 198 8.40 10.35 -24.26
N TYR A 199 8.90 11.03 -25.30
CA TYR A 199 10.25 10.81 -25.81
C TYR A 199 11.32 11.11 -24.75
N ARG A 200 11.23 12.27 -24.07
CA ARG A 200 12.19 12.62 -23.01
C ARG A 200 12.15 11.63 -21.85
N ALA A 201 10.97 11.19 -21.44
CA ALA A 201 10.81 10.18 -20.39
C ALA A 201 11.43 8.84 -20.80
N ALA A 202 11.22 8.40 -22.04
CA ALA A 202 11.80 7.15 -22.55
C ALA A 202 13.33 7.19 -22.62
N ILE A 203 13.90 8.29 -23.13
CA ILE A 203 15.36 8.51 -23.15
C ILE A 203 15.94 8.52 -21.74
N ARG A 204 15.31 9.25 -20.82
CA ARG A 204 15.73 9.30 -19.42
C ARG A 204 15.66 7.92 -18.78
N ALA A 205 14.59 7.16 -19.02
CA ALA A 205 14.44 5.82 -18.48
C ALA A 205 15.52 4.86 -18.99
N LYS A 206 15.89 4.93 -20.27
CA LYS A 206 17.03 4.16 -20.82
C LYS A 206 18.34 4.53 -20.15
N ALA A 207 18.60 5.82 -19.96
CA ALA A 207 19.83 6.26 -19.29
C ALA A 207 19.89 5.78 -17.84
N LEU A 208 18.80 5.90 -17.09
CA LEU A 208 18.69 5.44 -15.71
C LEU A 208 18.84 3.92 -15.60
N ASP A 209 18.14 3.15 -16.43
CA ASP A 209 18.20 1.69 -16.43
C ASP A 209 19.59 1.14 -16.76
N THR A 210 20.34 1.84 -17.62
CA THR A 210 21.74 1.51 -17.93
C THR A 210 22.70 1.87 -16.80
N LEU A 211 22.51 3.04 -16.18
CA LEU A 211 23.42 3.55 -15.15
C LEU A 211 23.15 2.99 -13.76
N ARG A 212 21.99 2.39 -13.49
CA ARG A 212 21.64 1.87 -12.16
C ARG A 212 22.63 0.83 -11.61
N GLY A 213 23.41 0.18 -12.47
CA GLY A 213 24.48 -0.73 -12.03
C GLY A 213 25.68 -0.04 -11.37
N LEU A 214 25.76 1.28 -11.43
CA LEU A 214 26.75 2.09 -10.70
C LEU A 214 26.28 2.47 -9.30
N LEU A 215 25.00 2.28 -8.98
CA LEU A 215 24.47 2.52 -7.64
C LEU A 215 24.89 1.37 -6.72
N PRO A 216 25.31 1.68 -5.47
CA PRO A 216 25.72 0.69 -4.48
C PRO A 216 24.55 -0.13 -3.92
#